data_AF-A0A6I5YND2-F1
#
_entry.id   AF-A0A6I5YND2-F1
#
_cell.length_a   1.000
_cell.length_b   1.000
_cell.length_c   1.000
_cell.angle_alpha   90.00
_cell.angle_beta   90.00
_cell.angle_gamma   90.00
#
_symmetry.space_group_name_H-M   'P 1'
#
loop_
_entity.id
_entity.type
_entity.pdbx_description
1 polymer ?
#
loop_
_entity_poly.entity_id
_entity_poly.type
_entity_poly.pdbx_seq_one_letter_code
_entity_poly.pdbx_strand_id
1 'polypeptide(L)'
;MPSPLPATLALLLSLATAPLTAHARDEPEADPALLLQAFNESCRRGFPDLDAIAAHIVTQGWTETTPRLISGNGLIVIPRLFHKNGMLLSLVTPNGDAYNAVCQVTRSGTTRLTGRDVAAIVSPSLNAGEPALGPGDPKEDDLAVWTVKPGVTVQAGVNVYRRKVRSLTISVRQAR
;
A
#
# COMPACT_ATOMS: atom_id res chain seq x y z
N MET A 1 -58.56 -37.68 -48.58
CA MET A 1 -58.67 -38.25 -47.22
C MET A 1 -57.38 -39.02 -46.94
N PRO A 2 -56.74 -38.98 -45.76
CA PRO A 2 -56.97 -38.16 -44.56
C PRO A 2 -55.74 -37.29 -44.14
N SER A 3 -56.00 -36.30 -43.28
CA SER A 3 -55.06 -35.67 -42.31
C SER A 3 -54.53 -36.73 -41.29
N PRO A 4 -53.51 -36.53 -40.42
CA PRO A 4 -53.19 -35.30 -39.68
C PRO A 4 -51.69 -34.99 -39.38
N LEU A 5 -51.46 -33.78 -38.87
CA LEU A 5 -50.26 -33.38 -38.12
C LEU A 5 -50.08 -34.25 -36.86
N PRO A 6 -48.86 -34.37 -36.33
CA PRO A 6 -48.63 -33.67 -35.07
C PRO A 6 -47.24 -33.01 -34.93
N ALA A 7 -47.25 -32.05 -34.03
CA ALA A 7 -46.14 -31.28 -33.49
C ALA A 7 -44.97 -32.14 -33.00
N THR A 8 -43.74 -31.63 -33.16
CA THR A 8 -42.79 -31.62 -32.03
C THR A 8 -41.68 -30.58 -32.28
N LEU A 9 -41.52 -29.69 -31.30
CA LEU A 9 -40.33 -28.87 -31.10
C LEU A 9 -39.06 -29.72 -31.13
N ALA A 10 -38.05 -29.27 -31.86
CA ALA A 10 -36.66 -29.56 -31.54
C ALA A 10 -35.88 -28.24 -31.54
N LEU A 11 -35.89 -27.62 -30.37
CA LEU A 11 -35.11 -26.45 -29.99
C LEU A 11 -33.62 -26.86 -29.95
N LEU A 12 -32.89 -26.77 -31.05
CA LEU A 12 -31.44 -26.93 -31.04
C LEU A 12 -30.79 -25.59 -30.70
N LEU A 13 -30.74 -25.32 -29.40
CA LEU A 13 -29.85 -24.34 -28.77
C LEU A 13 -28.40 -24.64 -29.18
N SER A 14 -27.94 -23.99 -30.24
CA SER A 14 -26.51 -23.83 -30.51
C SER A 14 -25.96 -22.80 -29.52
N LEU A 15 -25.86 -23.19 -28.25
CA LEU A 15 -25.05 -22.48 -27.27
C LEU A 15 -23.60 -22.73 -27.67
N ALA A 16 -23.08 -21.83 -28.50
CA ALA A 16 -21.64 -21.65 -28.65
C ALA A 16 -21.07 -21.41 -27.25
N THR A 17 -20.51 -22.45 -26.66
CA THR A 17 -19.63 -22.34 -25.51
C THR A 17 -18.37 -21.62 -25.97
N ALA A 18 -18.44 -20.29 -26.01
CA ALA A 18 -17.24 -19.48 -25.98
C ALA A 18 -16.50 -19.89 -24.69
N PRO A 19 -15.28 -20.44 -24.77
CA PRO A 19 -14.48 -20.53 -23.57
C PRO A 19 -14.24 -19.08 -23.16
N LEU A 20 -14.88 -18.65 -22.06
CA LEU A 20 -14.31 -17.60 -21.25
C LEU A 20 -12.96 -18.14 -20.77
N THR A 21 -11.93 -17.97 -21.58
CA THR A 21 -10.60 -17.81 -21.06
C THR A 21 -10.68 -16.57 -20.19
N ALA A 22 -10.92 -16.80 -18.90
CA ALA A 22 -10.54 -15.89 -17.86
C ALA A 22 -9.02 -15.72 -18.02
N HIS A 23 -8.62 -14.78 -18.89
CA HIS A 23 -7.33 -14.17 -18.81
C HIS A 23 -7.32 -13.55 -17.41
N ALA A 24 -6.71 -14.27 -16.46
CA ALA A 24 -6.01 -13.62 -15.38
C ALA A 24 -5.24 -12.51 -16.08
N ARG A 25 -5.74 -11.27 -15.97
CA ARG A 25 -5.02 -10.10 -16.43
C ARG A 25 -3.67 -10.22 -15.74
N ASP A 26 -2.63 -10.50 -16.53
CA ASP A 26 -1.29 -10.17 -16.13
C ASP A 26 -1.32 -8.67 -15.85
N GLU A 27 -1.53 -8.32 -14.57
CA GLU A 27 -1.34 -6.97 -14.11
C GLU A 27 0.08 -6.59 -14.52
N PRO A 28 0.28 -5.41 -15.14
CA PRO A 28 1.61 -4.95 -15.49
C PRO A 28 2.53 -5.14 -14.30
N GLU A 29 3.65 -5.84 -14.51
CA GLU A 29 4.68 -6.02 -13.51
C GLU A 29 5.00 -4.64 -12.90
N ALA A 30 4.68 -4.47 -11.61
CA ALA A 30 4.95 -3.19 -10.97
C ALA A 30 6.46 -3.06 -10.81
N ASP A 31 7.04 -2.09 -11.51
CA ASP A 31 8.45 -1.75 -11.36
C ASP A 31 8.72 -1.37 -9.89
N PRO A 32 9.63 -2.09 -9.19
CA PRO A 32 10.12 -1.71 -7.86
C PRO A 32 10.44 -0.22 -7.75
N ALA A 33 11.01 0.35 -8.82
CA ALA A 33 11.44 1.74 -8.88
C ALA A 33 10.27 2.71 -8.69
N LEU A 34 9.06 2.38 -9.16
CA LEU A 34 7.92 3.29 -9.05
C LEU A 34 7.39 3.40 -7.61
N LEU A 35 7.34 2.29 -6.87
CA LEU A 35 6.93 2.33 -5.46
C LEU A 35 7.98 3.07 -4.62
N LEU A 36 9.26 2.80 -4.90
CA LEU A 36 10.40 3.47 -4.25
C LEU A 36 10.46 4.96 -4.57
N GLN A 37 10.25 5.33 -5.83
CA GLN A 37 10.19 6.71 -6.27
C GLN A 37 9.05 7.45 -5.58
N ALA A 38 7.84 6.87 -5.58
CA ALA A 38 6.70 7.45 -4.88
C ALA A 38 6.99 7.66 -3.38
N PHE A 39 7.60 6.67 -2.71
CA PHE A 39 8.00 6.78 -1.31
C PHE A 39 9.06 7.88 -1.08
N ASN A 40 10.04 8.00 -1.97
CA ASN A 40 11.09 9.02 -1.90
C ASN A 40 10.56 10.44 -2.11
N GLU A 41 9.66 10.61 -3.07
CA GLU A 41 9.06 11.91 -3.41
C GLU A 41 7.99 12.35 -2.40
N SER A 42 7.40 11.42 -1.65
CA SER A 42 6.38 11.71 -0.64
C SER A 42 6.94 11.56 0.78
N CYS A 43 6.84 10.37 1.36
CA CYS A 43 7.15 10.09 2.75
C CYS A 43 8.57 10.52 3.11
N ARG A 44 9.59 10.03 2.40
CA ARG A 44 10.98 10.25 2.80
C ARG A 44 11.37 11.73 2.90
N ARG A 45 10.86 12.57 1.99
CA ARG A 45 11.25 13.97 1.86
C ARG A 45 10.71 14.88 2.97
N GLY A 46 9.47 14.64 3.40
CA GLY A 46 8.75 15.54 4.31
C GLY A 46 8.49 14.97 5.71
N PHE A 47 8.82 13.71 5.95
CA PHE A 47 8.49 13.07 7.23
C PHE A 47 9.31 13.66 8.40
N PRO A 48 8.70 13.87 9.59
CA PRO A 48 7.37 13.45 10.03
C PRO A 48 6.23 14.47 9.83
N ASP A 49 6.45 15.56 9.11
CA ASP A 49 5.42 16.59 8.88
C ASP A 49 4.42 16.16 7.81
N LEU A 50 3.32 15.55 8.26
CA LEU A 50 2.29 14.99 7.38
C LEU A 50 1.56 16.08 6.58
N ASP A 51 1.45 17.30 7.11
CA ASP A 51 0.79 18.40 6.39
C ASP A 51 1.69 18.96 5.29
N ALA A 52 2.99 19.09 5.55
CA ALA A 52 3.96 19.43 4.51
C ALA A 52 4.02 18.36 3.41
N ILE A 53 3.98 17.06 3.78
CA ILE A 53 3.89 15.97 2.80
C ILE A 53 2.62 16.14 1.95
N ALA A 54 1.46 16.32 2.58
CA ALA A 54 0.19 16.46 1.88
C ALA A 54 0.16 17.66 0.91
N ALA A 55 0.66 18.81 1.35
CA ALA A 55 0.78 19.98 0.48
C ALA A 55 1.70 19.70 -0.71
N HIS A 56 2.83 19.03 -0.50
CA HIS A 56 3.80 18.73 -1.55
C HIS A 56 3.23 17.76 -2.60
N ILE A 57 2.66 16.64 -2.19
CA ILE A 57 2.19 15.59 -3.12
C ILE A 57 1.05 16.07 -4.03
N VAL A 58 0.21 17.01 -3.57
CA VAL A 58 -0.84 17.61 -4.40
C VAL A 58 -0.22 18.35 -5.58
N THR A 59 0.90 19.06 -5.37
CA THR A 59 1.66 19.69 -6.47
C THR A 59 2.27 18.68 -7.44
N GLN A 60 2.46 17.44 -7.00
CA GLN A 60 2.98 16.32 -7.80
C GLN A 60 1.86 15.53 -8.50
N GLY A 61 0.61 16.02 -8.48
CA GLY A 61 -0.52 15.40 -9.16
C GLY A 61 -1.14 14.20 -8.42
N TRP A 62 -0.94 14.10 -7.11
CA TRP A 62 -1.72 13.20 -6.27
C TRP A 62 -3.10 13.80 -5.97
N THR A 63 -4.13 12.96 -5.93
CA THR A 63 -5.50 13.39 -5.63
C THR A 63 -5.92 12.91 -4.25
N GLU A 64 -6.34 13.81 -3.37
CA GLU A 64 -6.88 13.47 -2.05
C GLU A 64 -8.26 12.82 -2.18
N THR A 65 -8.50 11.74 -1.44
CA THR A 65 -9.78 11.05 -1.35
C THR A 65 -10.26 11.09 0.08
N THR A 66 -11.44 11.66 0.28
CA THR A 66 -12.13 11.60 1.56
C THR A 66 -12.65 10.16 1.78
N PRO A 67 -12.19 9.44 2.82
CA PRO A 67 -12.69 8.11 3.11
C PRO A 67 -14.19 8.17 3.39
N ARG A 68 -14.97 7.23 2.82
CA ARG A 68 -16.37 7.08 3.24
C ARG A 68 -16.39 6.47 4.64
N LEU A 69 -16.90 7.23 5.60
CA LEU A 69 -17.14 6.75 6.96
C LEU A 69 -18.31 5.76 6.93
N ILE A 70 -18.03 4.49 7.13
CA ILE A 70 -19.06 3.49 7.44
C ILE A 70 -19.21 3.52 8.96
N SER A 71 -20.40 3.92 9.44
CA SER A 71 -20.63 4.15 10.87
C SER A 71 -20.31 2.90 11.70
N GLY A 72 -19.50 3.08 12.74
CA GLY A 72 -19.23 2.10 13.79
C GLY A 72 -18.79 2.84 15.05
N ASN A 73 -19.12 2.31 16.24
CA ASN A 73 -18.97 2.98 17.54
C ASN A 73 -17.50 3.10 18.03
N GLY A 74 -16.54 3.44 17.16
CA GLY A 74 -15.13 3.62 17.51
C GLY A 74 -14.65 5.05 17.31
N LEU A 75 -13.56 5.43 18.00
CA LEU A 75 -12.77 6.61 17.67
C LEU A 75 -12.26 6.47 16.23
N ILE A 76 -12.85 7.21 15.29
CA ILE A 76 -12.45 7.12 13.89
C ILE A 76 -11.26 8.06 13.67
N VAL A 77 -10.05 7.49 13.61
CA VAL A 77 -8.91 8.19 13.00
C VAL A 77 -9.15 8.17 11.50
N ILE A 78 -9.44 9.33 10.91
CA ILE A 78 -9.62 9.46 9.46
C ILE A 78 -8.25 9.67 8.84
N PRO A 79 -7.67 8.69 8.14
CA PRO A 79 -6.42 8.90 7.43
C PRO A 79 -6.64 9.89 6.28
N ARG A 80 -5.63 10.70 5.97
CA ARG A 80 -5.60 11.45 4.71
C ARG A 80 -5.10 10.50 3.63
N LEU A 81 -5.98 10.18 2.68
CA LEU A 81 -5.69 9.24 1.61
C LEU A 81 -5.49 9.98 0.31
N PHE A 82 -4.47 9.61 -0.45
CA PHE A 82 -4.17 10.17 -1.77
C PHE A 82 -3.94 9.05 -2.76
N HIS A 83 -4.32 9.24 -4.02
CA HIS A 83 -4.03 8.27 -5.08
C HIS A 83 -3.34 8.90 -6.29
N LYS A 84 -2.50 8.10 -6.95
CA LYS A 84 -1.85 8.43 -8.22
C LYS A 84 -1.43 7.14 -8.92
N ASN A 85 -1.80 6.95 -10.18
CA ASN A 85 -1.35 5.83 -11.02
C ASN A 85 -1.50 4.44 -10.37
N GLY A 86 -2.62 4.17 -9.70
CA GLY A 86 -2.87 2.90 -9.01
C GLY A 86 -2.12 2.73 -7.68
N MET A 87 -1.42 3.76 -7.20
CA MET A 87 -0.84 3.82 -5.86
C MET A 87 -1.77 4.55 -4.91
N LEU A 88 -1.70 4.17 -3.63
CA LEU A 88 -2.38 4.81 -2.52
C LEU A 88 -1.33 5.30 -1.52
N LEU A 89 -1.34 6.57 -1.19
CA LEU A 89 -0.59 7.14 -0.08
C LEU A 89 -1.55 7.40 1.08
N SER A 90 -1.15 6.97 2.27
CA SER A 90 -1.89 7.16 3.52
C SER A 90 -1.04 7.92 4.51
N LEU A 91 -1.58 9.02 5.03
CA LEU A 91 -1.00 9.82 6.11
C LEU A 91 -1.90 9.70 7.34
N VAL A 92 -1.35 9.23 8.44
CA VAL A 92 -2.11 8.93 9.66
C VAL A 92 -1.44 9.58 10.86
N THR A 93 -2.25 10.31 11.62
CA THR A 93 -1.92 10.77 12.98
C THR A 93 -2.75 9.93 13.95
N PRO A 94 -2.19 8.84 14.52
CA PRO A 94 -2.95 7.96 15.40
C PRO A 94 -3.35 8.71 16.68
N ASN A 95 -4.63 8.66 17.05
CA ASN A 95 -5.10 9.22 18.32
C ASN A 95 -4.89 8.17 19.42
N GLY A 96 -3.97 8.44 20.36
CA GLY A 96 -3.87 7.69 21.62
C GLY A 96 -2.89 6.51 21.64
N ASP A 97 -2.16 6.23 20.56
CA ASP A 97 -1.21 5.11 20.49
C ASP A 97 0.26 5.55 20.71
N ALA A 98 1.18 4.58 20.77
CA ALA A 98 2.62 4.83 20.80
C ALA A 98 3.17 5.47 19.52
N TYR A 99 2.35 5.66 18.48
CA TYR A 99 2.76 6.21 17.18
C TYR A 99 2.20 7.62 16.98
N ASN A 100 3.07 8.55 16.57
CA ASN A 100 2.70 9.95 16.41
C ASN A 100 2.42 10.34 14.95
N ALA A 101 3.10 9.69 14.01
CA ALA A 101 2.97 9.97 12.59
C ALA A 101 3.26 8.68 11.82
N VAL A 102 2.45 8.40 10.80
CA VAL A 102 2.63 7.27 9.89
C VAL A 102 2.43 7.76 8.46
N CYS A 103 3.39 7.47 7.59
CA CYS A 103 3.30 7.68 6.16
C CYS A 103 3.51 6.35 5.44
N GLN A 104 2.55 5.96 4.60
CA GLN A 104 2.56 4.67 3.91
C GLN A 104 2.19 4.82 2.44
N VAL A 105 3.02 4.32 1.53
CA VAL A 105 2.70 4.16 0.11
C VAL A 105 2.38 2.70 -0.16
N THR A 106 1.23 2.44 -0.77
CA THR A 106 0.69 1.11 -1.08
C THR A 106 0.50 0.99 -2.59
N ARG A 107 0.84 -0.18 -3.15
CA ARG A 107 0.57 -0.51 -4.56
C ARG A 107 0.32 -2.02 -4.70
N SER A 108 -0.52 -2.42 -5.66
CA SER A 108 -0.48 -3.80 -6.16
C SER A 108 0.77 -3.97 -7.03
N GLY A 109 1.70 -4.79 -6.58
CA GLY A 109 2.92 -5.09 -7.33
C GLY A 109 3.40 -6.51 -7.13
N THR A 110 4.43 -6.89 -7.88
CA THR A 110 5.12 -8.19 -7.81
C THR A 110 6.56 -8.07 -7.29
N THR A 111 6.99 -6.85 -6.99
CA THR A 111 8.31 -6.51 -6.45
C THR A 111 8.63 -7.28 -5.16
N ARG A 112 9.91 -7.61 -4.94
CA ARG A 112 10.44 -8.07 -3.66
C ARG A 112 11.40 -7.01 -3.10
N LEU A 113 11.15 -6.54 -1.88
CA LEU A 113 12.04 -5.67 -1.12
C LEU A 113 12.30 -6.31 0.25
N THR A 114 13.44 -5.98 0.84
CA THR A 114 13.83 -6.36 2.19
C THR A 114 13.99 -5.11 3.06
N GLY A 115 14.04 -5.31 4.36
CA GLY A 115 14.27 -4.30 5.40
C GLY A 115 15.66 -3.69 5.28
N ARG A 116 16.64 -4.41 4.72
CA ARG A 116 17.94 -3.84 4.34
C ARG A 116 17.79 -2.82 3.22
N ASP A 117 16.97 -3.10 2.21
CA ASP A 117 16.69 -2.14 1.14
C ASP A 117 16.01 -0.90 1.71
N VAL A 118 15.01 -1.08 2.58
CA VAL A 118 14.32 0.00 3.31
C VAL A 118 15.30 0.83 4.14
N ALA A 119 16.18 0.17 4.90
CA ALA A 119 17.18 0.83 5.70
C ALA A 119 18.09 1.72 4.84
N ALA A 120 18.56 1.23 3.70
CA ALA A 120 19.38 2.00 2.77
C ALA A 120 18.63 3.22 2.18
N ILE A 121 17.32 3.10 1.96
CA ILE A 121 16.49 4.18 1.42
C ILE A 121 16.23 5.28 2.45
N VAL A 122 15.92 4.89 3.68
CA VAL A 122 15.44 5.79 4.75
C VAL A 122 16.58 6.41 5.54
N SER A 123 17.69 5.68 5.76
CA SER A 123 18.83 6.16 6.57
C SER A 123 19.36 7.53 6.15
N PRO A 124 19.52 7.88 4.85
CA PRO A 124 19.99 9.22 4.44
C PRO A 124 19.07 10.38 4.87
N SER A 125 17.82 10.08 5.22
CA SER A 125 16.82 11.08 5.61
C SER A 125 16.71 11.24 7.12
N LEU A 126 17.37 10.35 7.86
CA LEU A 126 17.44 10.37 9.31
C LEU A 126 18.86 10.74 9.70
N ASN A 127 19.02 11.87 10.39
CA ASN A 127 20.27 12.19 11.09
C ASN A 127 20.39 11.32 12.36
N ALA A 128 20.27 10.00 12.21
CA ALA A 128 20.32 9.01 13.28
C ALA A 128 21.46 8.02 13.02
N GLY A 129 21.89 7.31 14.06
CA GLY A 129 22.92 6.27 13.96
C GLY A 129 22.49 5.07 13.10
N GLU A 130 23.27 4.00 13.11
CA GLU A 130 22.94 2.80 12.34
C GLU A 130 21.58 2.21 12.74
N PRO A 131 20.76 1.76 11.77
CA PRO A 131 19.49 1.11 12.06
C PRO A 131 19.68 -0.23 12.75
N ALA A 132 18.85 -0.50 13.76
CA ALA A 132 18.59 -1.87 14.18
C ALA A 132 17.67 -2.53 13.14
N LEU A 133 18.18 -3.53 12.43
CA LEU A 133 17.36 -4.38 11.58
C LEU A 133 16.54 -5.35 12.45
N GLY A 134 15.34 -5.72 12.00
CA GLY A 134 14.51 -6.72 12.67
C GLY A 134 15.21 -8.09 12.81
N PRO A 135 14.69 -9.03 13.63
CA PRO A 135 15.40 -10.25 14.04
C PRO A 135 15.75 -11.30 12.96
N GLY A 136 15.78 -10.98 11.66
CA GLY A 136 16.33 -11.84 10.62
C GLY A 136 15.45 -13.02 10.17
N ASP A 137 14.21 -13.12 10.64
CA ASP A 137 13.20 -14.03 10.07
C ASP A 137 12.66 -13.38 8.76
N PRO A 138 12.36 -14.08 7.65
CA PRO A 138 11.85 -13.44 6.42
C PRO A 138 10.48 -12.73 6.56
N LYS A 139 9.86 -12.78 7.74
CA LYS A 139 8.69 -11.98 8.14
C LYS A 139 9.04 -10.73 8.97
N GLU A 140 10.29 -10.63 9.39
CA GLU A 140 10.85 -9.65 10.32
C GLU A 140 12.02 -8.86 9.72
N ASP A 141 12.65 -9.40 8.68
CA ASP A 141 13.54 -8.73 7.72
C ASP A 141 12.80 -7.68 6.88
N ASP A 142 11.64 -7.21 7.33
CA ASP A 142 10.76 -6.27 6.66
C ASP A 142 10.77 -4.90 7.37
N LEU A 143 11.60 -4.72 8.42
CA LEU A 143 11.61 -3.53 9.25
C LEU A 143 13.04 -3.08 9.61
N ALA A 144 13.24 -1.76 9.64
CA ALA A 144 14.40 -1.09 10.19
C ALA A 144 13.96 -0.05 11.22
N VAL A 145 14.71 0.06 12.32
CA VAL A 145 14.39 0.94 13.45
C VAL A 145 15.59 1.82 13.79
N TRP A 146 15.34 3.12 13.95
CA TRP A 146 16.32 4.11 14.39
C TRP A 146 15.86 4.72 15.71
N THR A 147 16.73 4.75 16.71
CA THR A 147 16.51 5.59 17.89
C THR A 147 17.04 6.99 17.58
N VAL A 148 16.15 7.96 17.45
CA VAL A 148 16.52 9.34 17.07
C VAL A 148 16.88 10.17 18.31
N LYS A 149 16.19 9.92 19.42
CA LYS A 149 16.50 10.47 20.75
C LYS A 149 15.87 9.56 21.82
N PRO A 150 16.24 9.68 23.11
CA PRO A 150 15.64 8.88 24.18
C PRO A 150 14.11 8.93 24.12
N GLY A 151 13.47 7.75 24.12
CA GLY A 151 12.02 7.62 24.04
C GLY A 151 11.40 7.91 22.67
N VAL A 152 12.17 8.19 21.62
CA VAL A 152 11.64 8.41 20.25
C VAL A 152 12.38 7.55 19.23
N THR A 153 11.62 6.71 18.56
CA THR A 153 12.11 5.83 17.49
C THR A 153 11.42 6.14 16.17
N VAL A 154 12.16 6.03 15.07
CA VAL A 154 11.60 5.97 13.73
C VAL A 154 11.64 4.52 13.29
N GLN A 155 10.56 4.03 12.69
CA GLN A 155 10.47 2.69 12.15
C GLN A 155 10.11 2.79 10.67
N ALA A 156 10.76 2.02 9.82
CA ALA A 156 10.39 1.92 8.42
C ALA A 156 10.36 0.47 7.99
N GLY A 157 9.39 0.10 7.16
CA GLY A 157 9.24 -1.27 6.74
C GLY A 157 8.50 -1.50 5.44
N VAL A 158 8.54 -2.75 5.01
CA VAL A 158 7.88 -3.30 3.83
C VAL A 158 6.80 -4.26 4.29
N ASN A 159 5.61 -4.20 3.69
CA ASN A 159 4.64 -5.27 3.86
C ASN A 159 4.67 -6.18 2.63
N VAL A 160 4.89 -7.49 2.83
CA VAL A 160 4.92 -8.50 1.77
C VAL A 160 3.73 -9.45 1.88
N TYR A 161 2.95 -9.60 0.81
CA TYR A 161 1.90 -10.62 0.71
C TYR A 161 2.17 -11.56 -0.47
N ARG A 162 2.27 -12.87 -0.21
CA ARG A 162 2.63 -13.91 -1.19
C ARG A 162 3.90 -13.58 -1.99
N ARG A 163 4.97 -13.19 -1.29
CA ARG A 163 6.28 -12.76 -1.85
C ARG A 163 6.24 -11.47 -2.67
N LYS A 164 5.16 -10.70 -2.60
CA LYS A 164 4.98 -9.44 -3.33
C LYS A 164 4.84 -8.27 -2.38
N VAL A 165 5.62 -7.21 -2.57
CA VAL A 165 5.50 -5.97 -1.81
C VAL A 165 4.13 -5.34 -2.05
N ARG A 166 3.49 -4.94 -0.96
CA ARG A 166 2.19 -4.27 -0.94
C ARG A 166 2.31 -2.84 -0.46
N SER A 167 3.23 -2.56 0.44
CA SER A 167 3.45 -1.20 0.91
C SER A 167 4.86 -0.96 1.43
N LEU A 168 5.25 0.31 1.42
CA LEU A 168 6.37 0.88 2.16
C LEU A 168 5.83 1.86 3.18
N THR A 169 6.32 1.77 4.41
CA THR A 169 5.84 2.57 5.54
C THR A 169 7.01 3.19 6.29
N ILE A 170 6.84 4.41 6.78
CA ILE A 170 7.69 5.05 7.81
C ILE A 170 6.79 5.62 8.91
N SER A 171 7.21 5.46 10.17
CA SER A 171 6.45 5.90 11.34
C SER A 171 7.36 6.44 12.45
N VAL A 172 6.83 7.36 13.26
CA VAL A 172 7.45 7.80 14.52
C VAL A 172 6.73 7.10 15.66
N ARG A 173 7.48 6.42 16.52
CA ARG A 173 7.00 5.83 17.76
C ARG A 173 7.64 6.54 18.97
N GLN A 174 6.82 6.99 19.91
CA GLN A 174 7.27 7.54 21.19
C GLN A 174 6.94 6.58 22.34
N ALA A 175 7.94 6.31 23.18
CA ALA A 175 7.74 5.61 24.45
C ALA A 175 7.02 6.56 25.42
N ARG A 176 6.03 6.03 26.15
CA ARG A 176 5.33 6.75 27.21
C ARG A 176 6.18 6.85 28.47
#